data_AF-A0A1G0I4Z4-F1
#
_entry.id   AF-A0A1G0I4Z4-F1
#
_cell.length_a   1.000
_cell.length_b   1.000
_cell.length_c   1.000
_cell.angle_alpha   90.00
_cell.angle_beta   90.00
_cell.angle_gamma   90.00
#
_symmetry.space_group_name_H-M   'P 1'
#
loop_
_entity.id
_entity.type
_entity.pdbx_description
1 polymer ?
#
loop_
_entity_poly.entity_id
_entity_poly.type
_entity_poly.pdbx_seq_one_letter_code
_entity_poly.pdbx_strand_id
1 'polypeptide(L)'
;MTRIVRREVPEHGAWPPSIPDVLRRVLAARGVLRPEDAELKLARLLPPDTMGQLQAAVEILADAILAQRHIVVVGDFDCDGATGTAVAVRGLRMLGASRVSYQVPHRITHGYGLSPALVEDLVVHAPDLLLTVDSGIACHAGIAAARARGWQVVVTDHHLPGPELPDANVIVNPNLAGDGFPSKALAGVGVVFYLMLALRRHLRDTGRLDAGEPDLSQLLDLVAVGTVADLVPLDPNNRLLVAAGLRRMRQGKCQLGLAALADVAGRPLDRLVAEDIGFGIAPRLMEG
;
A
#
# COMPACT_ATOMS: atom_id res chain seq x y z
N MET A 1 -36.89 7.88 19.16
CA MET A 1 -37.35 8.28 17.82
C MET A 1 -36.14 8.57 16.94
N THR A 2 -35.89 7.78 15.91
CA THR A 2 -34.80 8.05 14.95
C THR A 2 -35.20 9.23 14.08
N ARG A 3 -34.53 10.37 14.25
CA ARG A 3 -34.77 11.58 13.45
C ARG A 3 -34.14 11.36 12.07
N ILE A 4 -34.96 11.14 11.04
CA ILE A 4 -34.49 11.08 9.65
C ILE A 4 -34.06 12.50 9.26
N VAL A 5 -32.76 12.71 9.12
CA VAL A 5 -32.19 13.97 8.63
C VAL A 5 -31.85 13.78 7.15
N ARG A 6 -32.30 14.72 6.30
CA ARG A 6 -31.93 14.72 4.89
C ARG A 6 -30.45 15.07 4.79
N ARG A 7 -29.66 14.20 4.15
CA ARG A 7 -28.24 14.46 3.90
C ARG A 7 -28.11 15.71 3.05
N GLU A 8 -27.32 16.67 3.53
CA GLU A 8 -27.02 17.88 2.78
C GLU A 8 -26.26 17.50 1.51
N VAL A 9 -26.70 18.02 0.37
CA VAL A 9 -26.06 17.80 -0.92
C VAL A 9 -25.22 19.03 -1.20
N PRO A 10 -23.88 18.91 -1.28
CA PRO A 10 -23.02 20.03 -1.62
C PRO A 10 -23.41 20.63 -2.96
N GLU A 11 -23.16 21.94 -3.13
CA GLU A 11 -23.16 22.53 -4.47
C GLU A 11 -22.12 21.79 -5.33
N HIS A 12 -22.51 21.50 -6.58
CA HIS A 12 -21.69 20.76 -7.52
C HIS A 12 -21.46 21.58 -8.79
N GLY A 13 -20.33 21.35 -9.46
CA GLY A 13 -19.96 22.08 -10.66
C GLY A 13 -20.85 21.77 -11.87
N ALA A 14 -20.47 22.32 -13.02
CA ALA A 14 -21.16 22.07 -14.28
C ALA A 14 -20.93 20.62 -14.74
N TRP A 15 -22.01 19.84 -14.79
CA TRP A 15 -22.03 18.50 -15.37
C TRP A 15 -22.58 18.55 -16.80
N PRO A 16 -22.14 17.67 -17.71
CA PRO A 16 -22.72 17.55 -19.04
C PRO A 16 -24.25 17.38 -18.97
N PRO A 17 -25.03 18.00 -19.87
CA PRO A 17 -26.48 17.84 -19.92
C PRO A 17 -26.94 16.38 -20.01
N SER A 18 -26.09 15.49 -20.53
CA SER A 18 -26.34 14.04 -20.64
C SER A 18 -26.35 13.30 -19.29
N ILE A 19 -25.82 13.88 -18.22
CA ILE A 19 -25.86 13.27 -16.87
C ILE A 19 -27.14 13.71 -16.17
N PRO A 20 -28.06 12.80 -15.78
CA PRO A 20 -29.29 13.15 -15.08
C PRO A 20 -29.04 13.85 -13.73
N ASP A 21 -29.88 14.81 -13.35
CA ASP A 21 -29.74 15.59 -12.11
C ASP A 21 -29.70 14.72 -10.84
N VAL A 22 -30.43 13.60 -10.84
CA VAL A 22 -30.37 12.64 -9.74
C VAL A 22 -28.96 12.06 -9.56
N LEU A 23 -28.27 11.74 -10.66
CA LEU A 23 -26.89 11.23 -10.60
C LEU A 23 -25.92 12.32 -10.15
N ARG A 24 -26.09 13.56 -10.61
CA ARG A 24 -25.27 14.70 -10.17
C ARG A 24 -25.35 14.90 -8.65
N ARG A 25 -26.57 14.87 -8.09
CA ARG A 25 -26.81 14.98 -6.64
C ARG A 25 -26.22 13.81 -5.86
N VAL A 26 -26.35 12.59 -6.38
CA VAL A 26 -25.77 11.39 -5.75
C VAL A 26 -24.24 11.43 -5.76
N LEU A 27 -23.63 11.88 -6.85
CA LEU A 27 -22.18 12.06 -6.97
C LEU A 27 -21.68 13.16 -6.03
N ALA A 28 -22.36 14.31 -5.99
CA ALA A 28 -22.03 15.42 -5.10
C ALA A 28 -22.09 15.00 -3.62
N ALA A 29 -23.11 14.23 -3.23
CA ALA A 29 -23.23 13.67 -1.88
C ALA A 29 -22.11 12.68 -1.50
N ARG A 30 -21.31 12.24 -2.48
CA ARG A 30 -20.12 11.39 -2.31
C ARG A 30 -18.80 12.16 -2.55
N GLY A 31 -18.85 13.49 -2.62
CA GLY A 31 -17.67 14.34 -2.82
C GLY A 31 -17.18 14.40 -4.27
N VAL A 32 -17.93 13.85 -5.23
CA VAL A 32 -17.63 13.96 -6.66
C VAL A 32 -18.38 15.17 -7.19
N LEU A 33 -17.73 16.33 -7.17
CA LEU A 33 -18.38 17.62 -7.41
C LEU A 33 -18.38 18.00 -8.89
N ARG A 34 -17.40 17.52 -9.66
CA ARG A 34 -17.24 17.81 -11.09
C ARG A 34 -16.94 16.54 -11.88
N PRO A 35 -17.14 16.52 -13.21
CA PRO A 35 -16.84 15.38 -14.07
C PRO A 35 -15.40 14.85 -13.91
N GLU A 36 -14.43 15.75 -13.70
CA GLU A 36 -13.03 15.40 -13.55
C GLU A 36 -12.78 14.57 -12.28
N ASP A 37 -13.60 14.76 -11.24
CA ASP A 37 -13.51 14.02 -9.99
C ASP A 37 -14.02 12.57 -10.16
N ALA A 38 -14.76 12.28 -11.24
CA ALA A 38 -15.22 10.94 -11.59
C ALA A 38 -14.22 10.17 -12.48
N GLU A 39 -13.17 10.82 -13.00
CA GLU A 39 -12.19 10.16 -13.87
C GLU A 39 -11.35 9.13 -13.11
N LEU A 40 -11.22 7.92 -13.68
CA LEU A 40 -10.46 6.81 -13.08
C LEU A 40 -9.07 6.63 -13.71
N LYS A 41 -8.36 7.74 -13.96
CA LYS A 41 -7.05 7.77 -14.63
C LYS A 41 -5.92 7.82 -13.60
N LEU A 42 -4.90 6.95 -13.75
CA LEU A 42 -3.73 6.92 -12.86
C LEU A 42 -2.95 8.25 -12.83
N ALA A 43 -2.99 9.03 -13.90
CA ALA A 43 -2.39 10.36 -13.95
C ALA A 43 -2.99 11.37 -12.94
N ARG A 44 -4.10 11.00 -12.27
CA ARG A 44 -4.77 11.79 -11.22
C ARG A 44 -4.42 11.33 -9.81
N LEU A 45 -3.53 10.35 -9.66
CA LEU A 45 -3.02 9.96 -8.34
C LEU A 45 -2.37 11.17 -7.65
N LEU A 46 -2.46 11.19 -6.33
CA LEU A 46 -1.80 12.22 -5.54
C LEU A 46 -0.29 12.16 -5.76
N PRO A 47 0.41 13.31 -5.79
CA PRO A 47 1.87 13.30 -5.86
C PRO A 47 2.48 12.67 -4.59
N PRO A 48 3.46 11.76 -4.71
CA PRO A 48 4.13 11.14 -3.56
C PRO A 48 4.83 12.16 -2.66
N ASP A 49 5.23 13.31 -3.21
CA ASP A 49 6.05 14.35 -2.55
C ASP A 49 5.41 14.96 -1.29
N THR A 50 4.10 14.81 -1.13
CA THR A 50 3.38 15.33 0.04
C THR A 50 3.32 14.34 1.21
N MET A 51 3.74 13.08 0.98
CA MET A 51 3.85 12.07 2.03
C MET A 51 5.13 12.29 2.83
N GLY A 52 4.95 12.57 4.12
CA GLY A 52 5.99 12.87 5.07
C GLY A 52 7.01 11.75 5.16
N GLN A 53 8.28 12.14 5.30
CA GLN A 53 9.44 11.24 5.40
C GLN A 53 9.67 10.28 4.23
N LEU A 54 8.81 10.27 3.20
CA LEU A 54 8.94 9.38 2.04
C LEU A 54 10.30 9.52 1.36
N GLN A 55 10.79 10.75 1.19
CA GLN A 55 12.09 11.01 0.56
C GLN A 55 13.27 10.44 1.38
N ALA A 56 13.21 10.51 2.71
CA ALA A 56 14.24 9.91 3.57
C ALA A 56 14.24 8.38 3.47
N ALA A 57 13.06 7.75 3.37
CA ALA A 57 12.96 6.32 3.13
C ALA A 57 13.49 5.91 1.74
N VAL A 58 13.24 6.72 0.72
CA VAL A 58 13.79 6.53 -0.63
C VAL A 58 15.31 6.56 -0.61
N GLU A 59 15.93 7.53 0.07
CA GLU A 59 17.39 7.64 0.16
C GLU A 59 18.01 6.41 0.84
N ILE A 60 17.44 5.99 1.98
CA ILE A 60 17.88 4.79 2.70
C ILE A 60 17.78 3.54 1.80
N LEU A 61 16.67 3.36 1.08
CA LEU A 61 16.49 2.22 0.19
C LEU A 61 17.39 2.29 -1.05
N ALA A 62 17.58 3.47 -1.64
CA ALA A 62 18.46 3.65 -2.78
C ALA A 62 19.92 3.33 -2.44
N ASP A 63 20.38 3.71 -1.26
CA ASP A 63 21.71 3.37 -0.75
C ASP A 63 21.83 1.87 -0.44
N ALA A 64 20.79 1.27 0.14
CA ALA A 64 20.75 -0.18 0.37
C ALA A 64 20.81 -0.97 -0.95
N ILE A 65 20.10 -0.53 -1.99
CA ILE A 65 20.16 -1.12 -3.33
C ILE A 65 21.55 -0.95 -3.92
N LEU A 66 22.11 0.26 -3.91
CA LEU A 66 23.44 0.52 -4.47
C LEU A 66 24.51 -0.36 -3.80
N ALA A 67 24.47 -0.46 -2.48
CA ALA A 67 25.40 -1.26 -1.70
C ALA A 67 25.05 -2.77 -1.67
N GLN A 68 23.97 -3.18 -2.36
CA GLN A 68 23.45 -4.56 -2.38
C GLN A 68 23.29 -5.15 -0.96
N ARG A 69 22.85 -4.28 -0.04
CA ARG A 69 22.49 -4.64 1.33
C ARG A 69 21.32 -5.62 1.33
N HIS A 70 21.30 -6.51 2.31
CA HIS A 70 20.18 -7.42 2.50
C HIS A 70 19.00 -6.69 3.11
N ILE A 71 17.96 -6.52 2.30
CA ILE A 71 16.69 -5.96 2.71
C ILE A 71 15.76 -7.10 3.11
N VAL A 72 15.27 -7.09 4.35
CA VAL A 72 14.21 -8.02 4.78
C VAL A 72 12.92 -7.25 4.97
N VAL A 73 11.92 -7.63 4.17
CA VAL A 73 10.57 -7.06 4.24
C VAL A 73 9.79 -7.77 5.34
N VAL A 74 9.29 -7.03 6.33
CA VAL A 74 8.48 -7.57 7.42
C VAL A 74 7.03 -7.14 7.21
N GLY A 75 6.19 -8.07 6.78
CA GLY A 75 4.76 -7.81 6.53
C GLY A 75 3.90 -7.96 7.77
N ASP A 76 2.62 -7.66 7.63
CA ASP A 76 1.57 -8.21 8.49
C ASP A 76 0.97 -9.50 7.89
N PHE A 77 0.27 -10.27 8.73
CA PHE A 77 -0.32 -11.57 8.36
C PHE A 77 -1.68 -11.47 7.65
N ASP A 78 -2.30 -10.30 7.63
CA ASP A 78 -3.57 -10.12 6.92
C ASP A 78 -3.37 -9.94 5.40
N CYS A 79 -4.45 -9.68 4.68
CA CYS A 79 -4.39 -9.56 3.23
C CYS A 79 -3.66 -8.28 2.75
N ASP A 80 -3.75 -7.18 3.49
CA ASP A 80 -3.04 -5.95 3.15
C ASP A 80 -1.55 -6.11 3.38
N GLY A 81 -1.15 -6.61 4.55
CA GLY A 81 0.23 -6.96 4.86
C GLY A 81 0.84 -7.98 3.91
N ALA A 82 0.10 -9.03 3.53
CA ALA A 82 0.58 -10.04 2.60
C ALA A 82 0.79 -9.49 1.17
N THR A 83 -0.20 -8.74 0.65
CA THR A 83 -0.09 -8.15 -0.68
C THR A 83 0.91 -6.99 -0.72
N GLY A 84 0.98 -6.18 0.33
CA GLY A 84 2.01 -5.19 0.61
C GLY A 84 3.41 -5.77 0.60
N THR A 85 3.62 -6.88 1.29
CA THR A 85 4.90 -7.60 1.29
C THR A 85 5.26 -8.06 -0.13
N ALA A 86 4.31 -8.62 -0.87
CA ALA A 86 4.53 -9.00 -2.26
C ALA A 86 4.87 -7.81 -3.16
N VAL A 87 4.21 -6.65 -2.98
CA VAL A 87 4.53 -5.39 -3.68
C VAL A 87 5.94 -4.93 -3.36
N ALA A 88 6.33 -4.90 -2.09
CA ALA A 88 7.64 -4.46 -1.64
C ALA A 88 8.74 -5.36 -2.19
N VAL A 89 8.63 -6.69 -2.01
CA VAL A 89 9.64 -7.66 -2.45
C VAL A 89 9.83 -7.58 -3.97
N ARG A 90 8.73 -7.55 -4.72
CA ARG A 90 8.80 -7.50 -6.19
C ARG A 90 9.27 -6.15 -6.69
N GLY A 91 8.77 -5.06 -6.11
CA GLY A 91 9.17 -3.70 -6.44
C GLY A 91 10.66 -3.49 -6.23
N LEU A 92 11.20 -3.85 -5.06
CA LEU A 92 12.62 -3.75 -4.76
C LEU A 92 13.48 -4.54 -5.74
N ARG A 93 13.09 -5.79 -6.07
CA ARG A 93 13.80 -6.61 -7.06
C ARG A 93 13.73 -6.02 -8.47
N MET A 94 12.57 -5.51 -8.89
CA MET A 94 12.40 -4.79 -10.16
C MET A 94 13.28 -3.53 -10.22
N LEU A 95 13.62 -2.94 -9.07
CA LEU A 95 14.44 -1.75 -8.93
C LEU A 95 15.93 -2.05 -8.66
N GLY A 96 16.37 -3.30 -8.83
CA GLY A 96 17.79 -3.68 -8.80
C GLY A 96 18.31 -4.21 -7.45
N ALA A 97 17.44 -4.42 -6.45
CA ALA A 97 17.83 -5.09 -5.22
C ALA A 97 18.03 -6.60 -5.47
N SER A 98 19.25 -7.12 -5.35
CA SER A 98 19.51 -8.56 -5.53
C SER A 98 19.21 -9.40 -4.28
N ARG A 99 19.35 -8.81 -3.09
CA ARG A 99 19.19 -9.50 -1.80
C ARG A 99 17.96 -9.01 -1.05
N VAL A 100 16.81 -9.58 -1.42
CA VAL A 100 15.53 -9.29 -0.76
C VAL A 100 14.92 -10.58 -0.21
N SER A 101 14.72 -10.63 1.10
CA SER A 101 13.93 -11.66 1.78
C SER A 101 12.68 -11.04 2.38
N TYR A 102 11.78 -11.89 2.87
CA TYR A 102 10.62 -11.42 3.62
C TYR A 102 10.35 -12.35 4.80
N GLN A 103 9.68 -11.82 5.81
CA GLN A 103 9.15 -12.57 6.93
C GLN A 103 7.79 -12.01 7.31
N VAL A 104 6.82 -12.90 7.48
CA VAL A 104 5.50 -12.56 8.02
C VAL A 104 5.43 -13.08 9.46
N PRO A 105 4.97 -12.29 10.44
CA PRO A 105 4.85 -12.73 11.82
C PRO A 105 3.82 -13.86 11.94
N HIS A 106 4.09 -14.83 12.81
CA HIS A 106 3.10 -15.80 13.23
C HIS A 106 2.30 -15.20 14.39
N ARG A 107 0.99 -15.01 14.20
CA ARG A 107 0.13 -14.28 15.15
C ARG A 107 0.22 -14.80 16.59
N ILE A 108 0.33 -16.11 16.77
CA ILE A 108 0.39 -16.75 18.10
C ILE A 108 1.76 -16.56 18.75
N THR A 109 2.84 -16.67 17.97
CA THR A 109 4.21 -16.72 18.49
C THR A 109 4.78 -15.33 18.68
N HIS A 110 4.50 -14.43 17.73
CA HIS A 110 5.13 -13.11 17.65
C HIS A 110 4.19 -11.98 18.06
N GLY A 111 2.88 -12.24 18.12
CA GLY A 111 1.88 -11.20 18.24
C GLY A 111 1.71 -10.43 16.92
N TYR A 112 1.47 -9.12 17.02
CA TYR A 112 1.27 -8.23 15.89
C TYR A 112 2.55 -7.46 15.53
N GLY A 113 2.84 -7.35 14.23
CA GLY A 113 3.95 -6.58 13.67
C GLY A 113 5.34 -7.04 14.11
N LEU A 114 6.31 -6.11 14.09
CA LEU A 114 7.70 -6.36 14.47
C LEU A 114 7.84 -6.43 16.01
N SER A 115 7.88 -7.64 16.56
CA SER A 115 8.14 -7.88 17.99
C SER A 115 9.59 -8.30 18.26
N PRO A 116 10.08 -8.22 19.51
CA PRO A 116 11.41 -8.74 19.85
C PRO A 116 11.59 -10.22 19.49
N ALA A 117 10.55 -11.04 19.66
CA ALA A 117 10.58 -12.45 19.27
C ALA A 117 10.79 -12.62 17.75
N LEU A 118 10.09 -11.83 16.94
CA LEU A 118 10.31 -11.82 15.50
C LEU A 118 11.72 -11.36 15.13
N VAL A 119 12.27 -10.37 15.84
CA VAL A 119 13.65 -9.90 15.65
C VAL A 119 14.67 -11.01 15.92
N GLU A 120 14.45 -11.87 16.91
CA GLU A 120 15.30 -13.05 17.14
C GLU A 120 15.25 -14.02 15.95
N ASP A 121 14.06 -14.31 15.43
CA ASP A 121 13.89 -15.19 14.25
C ASP A 121 14.57 -14.60 13.01
N LEU A 122 14.59 -13.27 12.88
CA LEU A 122 15.22 -12.58 11.76
C LEU A 122 16.75 -12.65 11.75
N VAL A 123 17.40 -13.06 12.85
CA VAL A 123 18.87 -13.14 12.95
C VAL A 123 19.45 -14.08 11.89
N VAL A 124 18.74 -15.17 11.54
CA VAL A 124 19.19 -16.13 10.51
C VAL A 124 19.30 -15.49 9.12
N HIS A 125 18.54 -14.43 8.87
CA HIS A 125 18.63 -13.69 7.62
C HIS A 125 19.83 -12.73 7.59
N ALA A 126 20.38 -12.36 8.75
CA ALA A 126 21.42 -11.34 8.87
C ALA A 126 21.10 -10.05 8.08
N PRO A 127 19.94 -9.40 8.35
CA PRO A 127 19.53 -8.20 7.62
C PRO A 127 20.49 -7.04 7.85
N ASP A 128 20.70 -6.24 6.81
CA ASP A 128 21.28 -4.91 6.94
C ASP A 128 20.16 -3.86 7.18
N LEU A 129 19.00 -4.11 6.57
CA LEU A 129 17.84 -3.22 6.59
C LEU A 129 16.54 -4.01 6.70
N LEU A 130 15.67 -3.60 7.63
CA LEU A 130 14.28 -4.01 7.72
C LEU A 130 13.38 -2.95 7.05
N LEU A 131 12.44 -3.42 6.23
CA LEU A 131 11.34 -2.62 5.70
C LEU A 131 10.03 -3.22 6.23
N THR A 132 9.39 -2.57 7.21
CA THR A 132 8.07 -3.02 7.65
C THR A 132 7.00 -2.57 6.66
N VAL A 133 5.99 -3.41 6.44
CA VAL A 133 4.84 -3.13 5.59
C VAL A 133 3.58 -3.42 6.39
N ASP A 134 2.67 -2.45 6.39
CA ASP A 134 1.37 -2.54 7.06
C ASP A 134 1.45 -2.82 8.57
N SER A 135 2.58 -2.45 9.16
CA SER A 135 2.86 -2.57 10.58
C SER A 135 4.08 -1.73 10.92
N GLY A 136 4.34 -1.58 12.21
CA GLY A 136 5.56 -0.95 12.71
C GLY A 136 5.31 0.32 13.51
N ILE A 137 4.25 1.08 13.25
CA ILE A 137 4.01 2.38 13.92
C ILE A 137 3.87 2.25 15.44
N ALA A 138 3.43 1.09 15.93
CA ALA A 138 3.29 0.77 17.35
C ALA A 138 4.35 -0.22 17.86
N CYS A 139 5.32 -0.62 17.04
CA CYS A 139 6.26 -1.72 17.32
C CYS A 139 7.52 -1.26 18.08
N HIS A 140 7.37 -0.47 19.14
CA HIS A 140 8.49 0.14 19.88
C HIS A 140 9.58 -0.85 20.30
N ALA A 141 9.20 -1.93 20.98
CA ALA A 141 10.15 -2.89 21.53
C ALA A 141 10.89 -3.67 20.42
N GLY A 142 10.18 -4.07 19.37
CA GLY A 142 10.81 -4.78 18.25
C GLY A 142 11.72 -3.87 17.42
N ILE A 143 11.31 -2.63 17.17
CA ILE A 143 12.16 -1.65 16.48
C ILE A 143 13.42 -1.38 17.31
N ALA A 144 13.29 -1.15 18.61
CA ALA A 144 14.46 -0.97 19.49
C ALA A 144 15.38 -2.20 19.48
N ALA A 145 14.83 -3.42 19.52
CA ALA A 145 15.60 -4.67 19.47
C ALA A 145 16.34 -4.86 18.14
N ALA A 146 15.74 -4.46 17.02
CA ALA A 146 16.37 -4.47 15.69
C ALA A 146 17.49 -3.43 15.59
N ARG A 147 17.24 -2.20 16.08
CA ARG A 147 18.21 -1.11 16.08
C ARG A 147 19.41 -1.42 16.98
N ALA A 148 19.20 -2.08 18.12
CA ALA A 148 20.26 -2.55 19.01
C ALA A 148 21.21 -3.58 18.36
N ARG A 149 20.77 -4.25 17.30
CA ARG A 149 21.60 -5.16 16.48
C ARG A 149 22.38 -4.42 15.39
N GLY A 150 22.21 -3.11 15.26
CA GLY A 150 22.82 -2.29 14.21
C GLY A 150 22.04 -2.29 12.90
N TRP A 151 20.85 -2.89 12.85
CA TRP A 151 20.04 -2.91 11.64
C TRP A 151 19.38 -1.55 11.41
N GLN A 152 19.25 -1.17 10.14
CA GLN A 152 18.38 -0.06 9.77
C GLN A 152 16.92 -0.52 9.74
N VAL A 153 16.00 0.36 10.13
CA VAL A 153 14.56 0.07 10.15
C VAL A 153 13.81 1.20 9.47
N VAL A 154 13.18 0.88 8.34
CA VAL A 154 12.27 1.74 7.58
C VAL A 154 10.85 1.23 7.85
N VAL A 155 9.99 2.08 8.40
CA VAL A 155 8.59 1.72 8.65
C VAL A 155 7.71 2.25 7.53
N THR A 156 6.90 1.39 6.91
CA THR A 156 5.76 1.80 6.08
C THR A 156 4.47 1.26 6.68
N ASP A 157 3.59 2.17 7.05
CA ASP A 157 2.38 1.84 7.81
C ASP A 157 1.29 2.88 7.50
N HIS A 158 0.06 2.55 7.84
CA HIS A 158 -1.11 3.43 7.72
C HIS A 158 -1.94 3.49 9.01
N HIS A 159 -1.66 2.65 10.00
CA HIS A 159 -2.34 2.65 11.29
C HIS A 159 -2.17 3.99 12.02
N LEU A 160 -3.11 4.32 12.91
CA LEU A 160 -3.04 5.55 13.69
C LEU A 160 -1.84 5.50 14.64
N PRO A 161 -1.00 6.56 14.67
CA PRO A 161 0.15 6.60 15.58
C PRO A 161 -0.29 6.72 17.04
N GLY A 162 0.51 6.14 17.92
CA GLY A 162 0.41 6.34 19.36
C GLY A 162 0.91 7.73 19.80
N PRO A 163 0.89 8.02 21.12
CA PRO A 163 1.39 9.29 21.66
C PRO A 163 2.91 9.46 21.48
N GLU A 164 3.63 8.34 21.40
CA GLU A 164 5.05 8.28 21.10
C GLU A 164 5.26 7.48 19.82
N LEU A 165 6.34 7.78 19.09
CA LEU A 165 6.74 7.03 17.91
C LEU A 165 7.91 6.11 18.24
N PRO A 166 8.03 4.95 17.58
CA PRO A 166 9.18 4.07 17.74
C PRO A 166 10.44 4.71 17.14
N ASP A 167 11.62 4.37 17.69
CA ASP A 167 12.92 4.89 17.24
C ASP A 167 13.42 4.18 15.97
N ALA A 168 12.63 4.26 14.89
CA ALA A 168 13.01 3.79 13.56
C ALA A 168 13.91 4.82 12.88
N ASN A 169 14.66 4.39 11.84
CA ASN A 169 15.42 5.34 11.03
C ASN A 169 14.52 6.31 10.28
N VAL A 170 13.35 5.83 9.87
CA VAL A 170 12.34 6.63 9.18
C VAL A 170 10.97 5.96 9.32
N ILE A 171 9.91 6.77 9.38
CA ILE A 171 8.53 6.30 9.44
C ILE A 171 7.73 6.99 8.34
N VAL A 172 7.27 6.22 7.36
CA VAL A 172 6.38 6.67 6.30
C VAL A 172 4.97 6.22 6.65
N ASN A 173 4.15 7.16 7.10
CA ASN A 173 2.75 6.90 7.42
C ASN A 173 1.91 8.18 7.21
N PRO A 174 0.87 8.15 6.36
CA PRO A 174 0.06 9.33 6.05
C PRO A 174 -0.72 9.86 7.26
N ASN A 175 -0.90 9.07 8.32
CA ASN A 175 -1.60 9.44 9.54
C ASN A 175 -0.69 10.05 10.63
N LEU A 176 0.60 10.28 10.33
CA LEU A 176 1.47 11.05 11.23
C LEU A 176 0.98 12.48 11.42
N ALA A 177 1.17 13.02 12.62
CA ALA A 177 0.87 14.41 12.92
C ALA A 177 1.69 15.34 12.01
N GLY A 178 1.01 16.24 11.30
CA GLY A 178 1.64 17.18 10.38
C GLY A 178 1.95 16.62 8.98
N ASP A 179 1.62 15.35 8.70
CA ASP A 179 1.77 14.78 7.36
C ASP A 179 0.85 15.46 6.34
N GLY A 180 1.42 15.84 5.20
CA GLY A 180 0.72 16.61 4.15
C GLY A 180 -0.06 15.78 3.14
N PHE A 181 0.06 14.44 3.16
CA PHE A 181 -0.54 13.59 2.15
C PHE A 181 -2.06 13.59 2.27
N PRO A 182 -2.82 13.97 1.23
CA PRO A 182 -4.27 14.15 1.37
C PRO A 182 -5.06 12.88 1.67
N SER A 183 -4.61 11.72 1.18
CA SER A 183 -5.30 10.43 1.32
C SER A 183 -4.93 9.76 2.65
N LYS A 184 -5.60 10.16 3.73
CA LYS A 184 -5.45 9.56 5.07
C LYS A 184 -6.02 8.14 5.20
N ALA A 185 -6.76 7.70 4.17
CA ALA A 185 -7.31 6.36 4.06
C ALA A 185 -6.42 5.40 3.27
N LEU A 186 -5.19 5.78 2.86
CA LEU A 186 -4.32 4.89 2.09
C LEU A 186 -4.05 3.61 2.90
N ALA A 187 -4.26 2.43 2.30
CA ALA A 187 -3.92 1.15 2.92
C ALA A 187 -2.39 0.97 3.00
N GLY A 188 -1.91 0.06 3.84
CA GLY A 188 -0.49 -0.30 3.97
C GLY A 188 0.16 -0.70 2.64
N VAL A 189 -0.52 -1.52 1.82
CA VAL A 189 -0.06 -1.84 0.44
C VAL A 189 0.08 -0.58 -0.42
N GLY A 190 -0.80 0.39 -0.22
CA GLY A 190 -0.77 1.68 -0.91
C GLY A 190 0.45 2.50 -0.50
N VAL A 191 0.76 2.59 0.80
CA VAL A 191 1.93 3.31 1.33
C VAL A 191 3.21 2.76 0.72
N VAL A 192 3.41 1.44 0.76
CA VAL A 192 4.63 0.84 0.20
C VAL A 192 4.68 0.94 -1.32
N PHE A 193 3.54 0.90 -2.02
CA PHE A 193 3.49 1.15 -3.47
C PHE A 193 3.94 2.57 -3.82
N TYR A 194 3.48 3.57 -3.07
CA TYR A 194 3.93 4.96 -3.21
C TYR A 194 5.43 5.11 -2.95
N LEU A 195 5.98 4.39 -1.97
CA LEU A 195 7.43 4.32 -1.74
C LEU A 195 8.17 3.72 -2.95
N MET A 196 7.67 2.64 -3.55
CA MET A 196 8.29 2.06 -4.76
C MET A 196 8.25 3.04 -5.95
N LEU A 197 7.14 3.78 -6.13
CA LEU A 197 7.04 4.80 -7.17
C LEU A 197 8.06 5.93 -6.98
N ALA A 198 8.22 6.42 -5.75
CA ALA A 198 9.17 7.47 -5.43
C ALA A 198 10.62 6.98 -5.56
N LEU A 199 10.91 5.75 -5.12
CA LEU A 199 12.22 5.11 -5.26
C LEU A 199 12.60 4.93 -6.74
N ARG A 200 11.68 4.46 -7.58
CA ARG A 200 11.92 4.36 -9.03
C ARG A 200 12.26 5.71 -9.64
N ARG A 201 11.50 6.76 -9.32
CA ARG A 201 11.78 8.12 -9.78
C ARG A 201 13.18 8.55 -9.36
N HIS A 202 13.54 8.38 -8.08
CA HIS A 202 14.85 8.75 -7.58
C HIS A 202 16.00 8.00 -8.26
N LEU A 203 15.89 6.67 -8.43
CA LEU A 203 16.91 5.88 -9.13
C LEU A 203 17.07 6.30 -10.59
N ARG A 204 15.97 6.61 -11.29
CA ARG A 204 16.01 7.16 -12.64
C ARG A 204 16.71 8.52 -12.67
N ASP A 205 16.28 9.44 -11.82
CA ASP A 205 16.77 10.82 -11.83
C ASP A 205 18.25 10.90 -11.41
N THR A 206 18.74 9.91 -10.67
CA THR A 206 20.17 9.75 -10.31
C THR A 206 20.97 8.87 -11.29
N GLY A 207 20.36 8.40 -12.38
CA GLY A 207 21.03 7.56 -13.39
C GLY A 207 21.42 6.16 -12.89
N ARG A 208 20.82 5.70 -11.79
CA ARG A 208 21.11 4.40 -11.13
C ARG A 208 20.17 3.28 -11.57
N LEU A 209 19.33 3.53 -12.56
CA LEU A 209 18.37 2.56 -13.06
C LEU A 209 18.84 2.06 -14.44
N ASP A 210 18.94 0.73 -14.58
CA ASP A 210 19.41 0.08 -15.81
C ASP A 210 18.54 0.42 -17.03
N ALA A 211 19.01 0.06 -18.22
CA ALA A 211 18.29 0.27 -19.48
C ALA A 211 16.92 -0.45 -19.47
N GLY A 212 15.87 0.29 -19.14
CA GLY A 212 14.49 -0.17 -19.09
C GLY A 212 13.82 0.16 -17.75
N GLU A 213 13.13 1.29 -17.68
CA GLU A 213 12.39 1.67 -16.46
C GLU A 213 11.33 0.61 -16.12
N PRO A 214 11.36 -0.01 -14.93
CA PRO A 214 10.42 -1.05 -14.58
C PRO A 214 9.00 -0.48 -14.49
N ASP A 215 8.07 -1.17 -15.14
CA ASP A 215 6.65 -0.83 -15.07
C ASP A 215 6.04 -1.32 -13.75
N LEU A 216 6.10 -0.48 -12.73
CA LEU A 216 5.46 -0.75 -11.43
C LEU A 216 3.92 -0.83 -11.52
N SER A 217 3.30 -0.41 -12.63
CA SER A 217 1.86 -0.64 -12.82
C SER A 217 1.51 -2.13 -12.80
N GLN A 218 2.50 -3.00 -13.02
CA GLN A 218 2.37 -4.45 -12.91
C GLN A 218 1.99 -4.96 -11.53
N LEU A 219 2.13 -4.13 -10.49
CA LEU A 219 1.84 -4.48 -9.10
C LEU A 219 0.46 -3.96 -8.64
N LEU A 220 -0.25 -3.19 -9.47
CA LEU A 220 -1.51 -2.52 -9.07
C LEU A 220 -2.66 -3.49 -8.77
N ASP A 221 -2.59 -4.71 -9.26
CA ASP A 221 -3.55 -5.77 -8.91
C ASP A 221 -3.39 -6.21 -7.45
N LEU A 222 -2.15 -6.36 -6.96
CA LEU A 222 -1.87 -6.61 -5.54
C LEU A 222 -2.32 -5.40 -4.69
N VAL A 223 -2.01 -4.18 -5.12
CA VAL A 223 -2.45 -2.95 -4.45
C VAL A 223 -3.96 -2.88 -4.34
N ALA A 224 -4.68 -3.22 -5.40
CA ALA A 224 -6.14 -3.25 -5.38
C ALA A 224 -6.71 -4.30 -4.41
N VAL A 225 -6.08 -5.48 -4.34
CA VAL A 225 -6.52 -6.55 -3.43
C VAL A 225 -6.31 -6.14 -1.97
N GLY A 226 -5.11 -5.70 -1.58
CA GLY A 226 -4.85 -5.25 -0.21
C GLY A 226 -5.73 -4.08 0.21
N THR A 227 -5.84 -3.06 -0.64
CA THR A 227 -6.69 -1.87 -0.35
C THR A 227 -8.16 -2.24 -0.13
N VAL A 228 -8.71 -3.20 -0.90
CA VAL A 228 -10.11 -3.62 -0.73
C VAL A 228 -10.26 -4.51 0.50
N ALA A 229 -9.29 -5.39 0.76
CA ALA A 229 -9.33 -6.31 1.90
C ALA A 229 -9.23 -5.60 3.25
N ASP A 230 -8.49 -4.49 3.29
CA ASP A 230 -8.31 -3.64 4.48
C ASP A 230 -9.55 -2.79 4.82
N LEU A 231 -10.57 -2.80 3.96
CA LEU A 231 -11.84 -2.08 4.15
C LEU A 231 -11.68 -0.57 4.41
N VAL A 232 -10.55 0.02 4.02
CA VAL A 232 -10.35 1.47 4.07
C VAL A 232 -11.35 2.19 3.16
N PRO A 233 -11.72 3.44 3.49
CA PRO A 233 -12.51 4.25 2.58
C PRO A 233 -11.89 4.28 1.18
N LEU A 234 -12.69 3.99 0.16
CA LEU A 234 -12.33 4.23 -1.24
C LEU A 234 -12.45 5.73 -1.55
N ASP A 235 -11.60 6.50 -0.90
CA ASP A 235 -11.41 7.91 -1.17
C ASP A 235 -10.95 8.12 -2.63
N PRO A 236 -10.85 9.38 -3.12
CA PRO A 236 -10.48 9.62 -4.50
C PRO A 236 -9.19 8.92 -4.93
N ASN A 237 -8.19 8.79 -4.05
CA ASN A 237 -6.89 8.21 -4.39
C ASN A 237 -6.94 6.67 -4.40
N ASN A 238 -7.49 6.05 -3.36
CA ASN A 238 -7.67 4.60 -3.29
C ASN A 238 -8.55 4.08 -4.43
N ARG A 239 -9.61 4.81 -4.77
CA ARG A 239 -10.48 4.47 -5.90
C ARG A 239 -9.73 4.41 -7.23
N LEU A 240 -8.71 5.26 -7.45
CA LEU A 240 -7.88 5.21 -8.65
C LEU A 240 -6.99 3.95 -8.68
N LEU A 241 -6.35 3.63 -7.55
CA LEU A 241 -5.51 2.44 -7.41
C LEU A 241 -6.32 1.16 -7.63
N VAL A 242 -7.45 1.03 -6.93
CA VAL A 242 -8.35 -0.13 -7.03
C VAL A 242 -8.92 -0.27 -8.44
N ALA A 243 -9.39 0.83 -9.05
CA ALA A 243 -9.90 0.80 -10.42
C ALA A 243 -8.83 0.35 -11.43
N ALA A 244 -7.58 0.76 -11.24
CA ALA A 244 -6.48 0.35 -12.10
C ALA A 244 -6.12 -1.13 -11.93
N GLY A 245 -6.05 -1.63 -10.69
CA GLY A 245 -5.81 -3.05 -10.42
C GLY A 245 -6.92 -3.94 -10.96
N LEU A 246 -8.19 -3.56 -10.75
CA LEU A 246 -9.34 -4.27 -11.34
C LEU A 246 -9.28 -4.31 -12.87
N ARG A 247 -8.92 -3.20 -13.53
CA ARG A 247 -8.74 -3.19 -14.99
C ARG A 247 -7.65 -4.17 -15.42
N ARG A 248 -6.53 -4.26 -14.69
CA ARG A 248 -5.46 -5.22 -15.00
C ARG A 248 -5.93 -6.66 -14.84
N MET A 249 -6.61 -6.97 -13.75
CA MET A 249 -7.19 -8.29 -13.50
C MET A 249 -8.16 -8.69 -14.63
N ARG A 250 -9.10 -7.82 -15.00
CA ARG A 250 -10.05 -8.04 -16.09
C ARG A 250 -9.41 -8.22 -17.47
N GLN A 251 -8.22 -7.68 -17.68
CA GLN A 251 -7.43 -7.86 -18.89
C GLN A 251 -6.57 -9.13 -18.87
N GLY A 252 -6.64 -9.95 -17.82
CA GLY A 252 -5.80 -11.14 -17.66
C GLY A 252 -4.32 -10.81 -17.39
N LYS A 253 -4.02 -9.61 -16.88
CA LYS A 253 -2.65 -9.11 -16.63
C LYS A 253 -2.26 -9.07 -15.16
N CYS A 254 -2.96 -9.84 -14.32
CA CYS A 254 -2.68 -9.93 -12.89
C CYS A 254 -1.67 -11.04 -12.57
N GLN A 255 -1.23 -11.09 -11.32
CA GLN A 255 -0.38 -12.15 -10.80
C GLN A 255 -1.06 -13.50 -10.92
N LEU A 256 -0.28 -14.53 -11.26
CA LEU A 256 -0.77 -15.90 -11.39
C LEU A 256 -1.46 -16.39 -10.10
N GLY A 257 -0.94 -16.02 -8.93
CA GLY A 257 -1.55 -16.35 -7.65
C GLY A 257 -2.95 -15.74 -7.49
N LEU A 258 -3.14 -14.47 -7.87
CA LEU A 258 -4.45 -13.82 -7.83
C LEU A 258 -5.41 -14.43 -8.86
N ALA A 259 -4.93 -14.79 -10.05
CA ALA A 259 -5.73 -15.47 -11.06
C ALA A 259 -6.22 -16.84 -10.54
N ALA A 260 -5.34 -17.62 -9.91
CA ALA A 260 -5.70 -18.90 -9.31
C ALA A 260 -6.71 -18.75 -8.16
N LEU A 261 -6.54 -17.74 -7.29
CA LEU A 261 -7.50 -17.46 -6.23
C LEU A 261 -8.87 -17.05 -6.77
N ALA A 262 -8.91 -16.25 -7.84
CA ALA A 262 -10.16 -15.87 -8.50
C ALA A 262 -10.88 -17.10 -9.09
N ASP A 263 -10.14 -18.02 -9.72
CA ASP A 263 -10.67 -19.27 -10.26
C ASP A 263 -11.27 -20.17 -9.15
N VAL A 264 -10.51 -20.40 -8.07
CA VAL A 264 -10.99 -21.16 -6.88
C VAL A 264 -12.19 -20.47 -6.20
N ALA A 265 -12.27 -19.14 -6.26
CA ALA A 265 -13.40 -18.39 -5.75
C ALA A 265 -14.62 -18.38 -6.69
N GLY A 266 -14.53 -18.97 -7.88
CA GLY A 266 -15.57 -18.93 -8.90
C GLY A 266 -15.84 -17.51 -9.42
N ARG A 267 -14.82 -16.65 -9.40
CA ARG A 267 -14.90 -15.24 -9.79
C ARG A 267 -14.22 -15.03 -11.15
N PRO A 268 -15.00 -14.90 -12.24
CA PRO A 268 -14.41 -14.71 -13.57
C PRO A 268 -13.71 -13.35 -13.65
N LEU A 269 -12.43 -13.37 -14.04
CA LEU A 269 -11.58 -12.18 -14.02
C LEU A 269 -12.13 -11.02 -14.86
N ASP A 270 -12.70 -11.29 -16.03
CA ASP A 270 -13.22 -10.30 -16.99
C ASP A 270 -14.39 -9.46 -16.43
N ARG A 271 -15.08 -9.95 -15.40
CA ARG A 271 -16.21 -9.30 -14.74
C ARG A 271 -15.96 -8.92 -13.29
N LEU A 272 -14.77 -9.21 -12.76
CA LEU A 272 -14.42 -9.05 -11.36
C LEU A 272 -14.72 -7.62 -10.85
N VAL A 273 -15.46 -7.46 -9.76
CA VAL A 273 -15.68 -6.17 -9.08
C VAL A 273 -15.01 -6.14 -7.71
N ALA A 274 -14.97 -4.97 -7.05
CA ALA A 274 -14.37 -4.84 -5.71
C ALA A 274 -15.04 -5.77 -4.68
N GLU A 275 -16.35 -5.99 -4.77
CA GLU A 275 -17.07 -6.94 -3.90
C GLU A 275 -16.56 -8.38 -4.06
N ASP A 276 -16.24 -8.81 -5.29
CA ASP A 276 -15.65 -10.14 -5.52
C ASP A 276 -14.27 -10.28 -4.88
N ILE A 277 -13.50 -9.18 -4.82
CA ILE A 277 -12.23 -9.16 -4.07
C ILE A 277 -12.52 -9.34 -2.59
N GLY A 278 -13.38 -8.50 -2.01
CA GLY A 278 -13.64 -8.47 -0.57
C GLY A 278 -14.26 -9.76 -0.01
N PHE A 279 -15.13 -10.43 -0.77
CA PHE A 279 -15.84 -11.63 -0.32
C PHE A 279 -15.36 -12.94 -0.97
N GLY A 280 -14.66 -12.86 -2.10
CA GLY A 280 -14.17 -14.03 -2.84
C GLY A 280 -12.67 -14.23 -2.67
N ILE A 281 -11.87 -13.23 -3.04
CA ILE A 281 -10.42 -13.39 -3.15
C ILE A 281 -9.73 -13.18 -1.79
N ALA A 282 -9.96 -12.05 -1.12
CA ALA A 282 -9.27 -11.66 0.10
C ALA A 282 -9.41 -12.69 1.26
N PRO A 283 -10.60 -13.25 1.55
CA PRO A 283 -10.73 -14.24 2.63
C PRO A 283 -9.82 -15.46 2.47
N ARG A 284 -9.55 -15.88 1.23
CA ARG A 284 -8.69 -17.04 0.93
C ARG A 284 -7.20 -16.78 1.14
N LEU A 285 -6.78 -15.50 1.19
CA LEU A 285 -5.42 -15.14 1.58
C LEU A 285 -5.23 -15.11 3.09
N MET A 286 -6.32 -14.94 3.84
CA MET A 286 -6.33 -14.88 5.31
C MET A 286 -6.69 -16.23 5.97
N GLU A 287 -7.12 -17.22 5.18
CA GLU A 287 -7.32 -18.60 5.64
C GLU A 287 -5.96 -19.33 5.74
N GLY A 288 -5.24 -19.06 6.82
CA GLY A 288 -3.96 -19.71 7.17
C GLY A 288 -3.67 -19.66 8.65
#